data_AF-A0A355PSH3-F1
#
_entry.id   AF-A0A355PSH3-F1
#
_cell.length_a   1.000
_cell.length_b   1.000
_cell.length_c   1.000
_cell.angle_alpha   90.00
_cell.angle_beta   90.00
_cell.angle_gamma   90.00
#
_symmetry.space_group_name_H-M   'P 1'
#
loop_
_entity.id
_entity.type
_entity.pdbx_description
1 polymer ?
#
loop_
_entity_poly.entity_id
_entity_poly.type
_entity_poly.pdbx_seq_one_letter_code
_entity_poly.pdbx_strand_id
1 'polypeptide(L)'
;MKHQTDHSLSEKKSLLGQIDWFTTLVPFFCILALCAWFVVSPEQSTAAIGAVRNFLGDEMGSYYLIIGLGVFVCSLYIAFSRFGQIRLGDAERPLYSGFQWGSMIFTAGLAADILFYSCCEWILYASDPHTAEMGTVHEWAATYPLFHWGPIPWGFYLVLSAAFGFMLHVR
;
A
#
# COMPACT_ATOMS: atom_id res chain seq x y z
N MET A 1 37.04 30.39 -6.91
CA MET A 1 37.08 30.74 -5.48
C MET A 1 36.71 32.23 -5.30
N LYS A 2 35.43 32.55 -5.50
CA LYS A 2 34.77 33.81 -5.13
C LYS A 2 33.30 33.47 -4.88
N HIS A 3 32.89 33.57 -3.60
CA HIS A 3 31.54 33.85 -3.06
C HIS A 3 30.35 33.07 -3.66
N GLN A 4 29.68 32.08 -3.04
CA GLN A 4 29.55 31.63 -1.64
C GLN A 4 29.28 32.72 -0.59
N THR A 5 28.35 33.64 -0.86
CA THR A 5 27.67 34.48 0.16
C THR A 5 26.44 35.15 -0.47
N ASP A 6 25.36 34.39 -0.76
CA ASP A 6 24.06 34.99 -1.10
C ASP A 6 22.86 34.10 -0.77
N HIS A 7 22.98 33.23 0.24
CA HIS A 7 21.86 32.42 0.75
C HIS A 7 21.49 32.70 2.20
N SER A 8 21.95 33.82 2.77
CA SER A 8 21.35 34.34 4.00
C SER A 8 20.10 35.14 3.66
N LEU A 9 18.98 34.80 4.31
CA LEU A 9 17.65 35.43 4.25
C LEU A 9 16.63 34.77 3.28
N SER A 10 16.56 33.44 3.26
CA SER A 10 15.28 32.78 2.96
C SER A 10 14.36 33.01 4.15
N GLU A 11 13.28 33.76 3.96
CA GLU A 11 12.24 33.99 4.96
C GLU A 11 11.87 32.66 5.63
N LYS A 12 12.07 32.56 6.96
CA LYS A 12 11.40 31.53 7.76
C LYS A 12 9.90 31.80 7.70
N LYS A 13 9.24 31.37 6.61
CA LYS A 13 7.78 31.21 6.63
C LYS A 13 7.45 30.36 7.85
N SER A 14 6.65 30.92 8.75
CA SER A 14 6.15 30.20 9.93
C SER A 14 5.69 28.82 9.49
N LEU A 15 6.12 27.77 10.20
CA LEU A 15 5.75 26.38 9.88
C LEU A 15 4.21 26.23 9.78
N LEU A 16 3.47 27.03 10.55
CA LEU A 16 2.00 27.10 10.52
C LEU A 16 1.43 27.69 9.22
N GLY A 17 2.19 28.51 8.51
CA GLY A 17 1.81 29.07 7.21
C GLY A 17 2.09 28.15 6.02
N GLN A 18 2.75 27.01 6.25
CA GLN A 18 2.99 25.97 5.23
C GLN A 18 1.96 24.84 5.31
N ILE A 19 1.11 24.83 6.34
CA ILE A 19 0.06 23.84 6.51
C ILE A 19 -1.10 24.20 5.59
N ASP A 20 -1.49 23.25 4.73
CA ASP A 20 -2.79 23.28 4.09
C ASP A 20 -3.86 22.91 5.11
N TRP A 21 -4.46 23.94 5.70
CA TRP A 21 -5.46 23.80 6.74
C TRP A 21 -6.71 23.06 6.26
N PHE A 22 -7.05 23.14 4.98
CA PHE A 22 -8.20 22.41 4.44
C PHE A 22 -7.91 20.91 4.41
N THR A 23 -6.77 20.53 3.82
CA THR A 23 -6.33 19.14 3.73
C THR A 23 -6.08 18.51 5.11
N THR A 24 -5.77 19.31 6.13
CA THR A 24 -5.54 18.83 7.49
C THR A 24 -6.83 18.71 8.31
N LEU A 25 -7.67 19.76 8.31
CA LEU A 25 -8.84 19.82 9.21
C LEU A 25 -9.99 18.94 8.73
N VAL A 26 -10.21 18.82 7.41
CA VAL A 26 -11.33 18.04 6.88
C VAL A 26 -11.22 16.56 7.25
N PRO A 27 -10.11 15.84 6.97
CA PRO A 27 -9.98 14.45 7.39
C PRO A 27 -10.02 14.30 8.92
N PHE A 28 -9.41 15.23 9.65
CA PHE A 28 -9.39 15.20 11.12
C PHE A 28 -10.80 15.22 11.72
N PHE A 29 -11.64 16.18 11.32
CA PHE A 29 -13.01 16.26 11.82
C PHE A 29 -13.90 15.12 11.32
N CYS A 30 -13.70 14.64 10.09
CA CYS A 30 -14.39 13.44 9.59
C CYS A 30 -14.07 12.21 10.44
N ILE A 31 -12.80 11.99 10.77
CA ILE A 31 -12.38 10.87 11.64
C ILE A 31 -12.98 11.01 13.03
N LEU A 32 -12.92 12.20 13.63
CA LEU A 32 -13.52 12.43 14.95
C LEU A 32 -15.03 12.17 14.98
N ALA A 33 -15.75 12.61 13.94
CA ALA A 33 -17.19 12.36 13.83
C ALA A 33 -17.50 10.86 13.72
N LEU A 34 -16.73 10.11 12.92
CA LEU A 34 -16.89 8.66 12.82
C LEU A 34 -16.58 7.96 14.15
N CYS A 35 -15.49 8.34 14.82
CA CYS A 35 -15.16 7.79 16.15
C CYS A 35 -16.27 8.08 17.17
N ALA A 36 -16.81 9.30 17.18
CA ALA A 36 -17.92 9.65 18.06
C ALA A 36 -19.16 8.78 17.78
N TRP A 37 -19.49 8.58 16.50
CA TRP A 37 -20.62 7.73 16.11
C TRP A 37 -20.43 6.27 16.54
N PHE A 38 -19.22 5.71 16.36
CA PHE A 38 -18.91 4.33 16.76
C PHE A 38 -19.05 4.12 18.27
N VAL A 39 -18.68 5.11 19.09
CA VAL A 39 -18.82 5.03 20.55
C VAL A 39 -20.26 5.24 21.02
N VAL A 40 -20.99 6.18 20.40
CA VAL A 40 -22.36 6.53 20.82
C VAL A 40 -23.39 5.50 20.37
N SER A 41 -23.19 4.83 19.22
CA SER A 41 -24.14 3.84 18.70
C SER A 41 -23.45 2.61 18.07
N PRO A 42 -22.84 1.75 18.91
CA PRO A 42 -22.05 0.60 18.44
C PRO A 42 -22.85 -0.38 17.57
N GLU A 43 -24.08 -0.70 17.94
CA GLU A 43 -24.94 -1.65 17.21
C GLU A 43 -25.27 -1.16 15.80
N GLN A 44 -25.71 0.10 15.68
CA GLN A 44 -26.04 0.70 14.38
C GLN A 44 -24.80 0.85 13.50
N SER A 45 -23.68 1.29 14.08
CA SER A 45 -22.42 1.43 13.34
C SER A 45 -21.89 0.08 12.85
N THR A 46 -21.98 -0.98 13.67
CA THR A 46 -21.62 -2.35 13.27
C THR A 46 -22.50 -2.84 12.13
N ALA A 47 -23.82 -2.62 12.21
CA ALA A 47 -24.75 -3.00 11.15
C ALA A 47 -24.43 -2.26 9.83
N ALA A 48 -24.15 -0.96 9.90
CA ALA A 48 -23.79 -0.17 8.72
C ALA A 48 -22.46 -0.61 8.10
N ILE A 49 -21.41 -0.81 8.90
CA ILE A 49 -20.11 -1.31 8.44
C ILE A 49 -20.27 -2.72 7.85
N GLY A 50 -21.07 -3.59 8.48
CA GLY A 50 -21.38 -4.92 7.98
C GLY A 50 -22.07 -4.88 6.61
N ALA A 51 -23.06 -4.00 6.42
CA ALA A 51 -23.72 -3.83 5.14
C ALA A 51 -22.76 -3.38 4.03
N VAL A 52 -21.88 -2.42 4.33
CA VAL A 52 -20.84 -1.97 3.40
C VAL A 52 -19.86 -3.09 3.09
N ARG A 53 -19.38 -3.82 4.11
CA ARG A 53 -18.47 -4.96 3.94
C ARG A 53 -19.09 -6.03 3.04
N ASN A 54 -20.34 -6.41 3.29
CA ASN A 54 -21.01 -7.44 2.50
C ASN A 54 -21.19 -6.98 1.06
N PHE A 55 -21.61 -5.73 0.83
CA PHE A 55 -21.70 -5.19 -0.52
C PHE A 55 -20.35 -5.22 -1.25
N LEU A 56 -19.28 -4.76 -0.61
CA LEU A 56 -17.94 -4.76 -1.22
C LEU A 56 -17.40 -6.19 -1.41
N GLY A 57 -17.68 -7.11 -0.49
CA GLY A 57 -17.21 -8.50 -0.56
C GLY A 57 -17.96 -9.30 -1.61
N ASP A 58 -19.29 -9.30 -1.52
CA ASP A 58 -20.15 -10.22 -2.28
C ASP A 58 -20.39 -9.69 -3.71
N GLU A 59 -20.64 -8.38 -3.87
CA GLU A 59 -20.94 -7.79 -5.18
C GLU A 59 -19.67 -7.31 -5.90
N MET A 60 -18.71 -6.73 -5.17
CA MET A 60 -17.48 -6.16 -5.76
C MET A 60 -16.28 -7.11 -5.75
N GLY A 61 -16.39 -8.31 -5.16
CA GLY A 61 -15.29 -9.27 -5.04
C GLY A 61 -14.59 -9.60 -6.37
N SER A 62 -15.37 -9.85 -7.42
CA SER A 62 -14.84 -10.13 -8.76
C SER A 62 -14.08 -8.95 -9.38
N TYR A 63 -14.55 -7.71 -9.13
CA TYR A 63 -13.88 -6.49 -9.57
C TYR A 63 -12.53 -6.33 -8.88
N TYR A 64 -12.43 -6.62 -7.58
CA TYR A 64 -11.16 -6.60 -6.86
C TYR A 64 -10.13 -7.57 -7.47
N LEU A 65 -10.57 -8.79 -7.84
CA LEU A 65 -9.69 -9.77 -8.49
C LEU A 65 -9.22 -9.31 -9.87
N ILE A 66 -10.12 -8.77 -10.69
CA ILE A 66 -9.77 -8.25 -12.03
C ILE A 66 -8.81 -7.07 -11.92
N ILE A 67 -9.06 -6.13 -10.99
CA ILE A 67 -8.18 -4.98 -10.76
C ILE A 67 -6.82 -5.46 -10.27
N GLY A 68 -6.77 -6.37 -9.30
CA GLY A 68 -5.52 -6.93 -8.79
C GLY A 68 -4.70 -7.59 -9.89
N LEU A 69 -5.33 -8.44 -10.70
CA LEU A 69 -4.66 -9.07 -11.83
C LEU A 69 -4.20 -8.04 -12.88
N GLY A 70 -5.04 -7.04 -13.19
CA GLY A 70 -4.71 -5.97 -14.12
C GLY A 70 -3.52 -5.13 -13.66
N VAL A 71 -3.47 -4.77 -12.37
CA VAL A 71 -2.35 -4.05 -11.75
C VAL A 71 -1.08 -4.92 -11.77
N PHE A 72 -1.20 -6.21 -11.47
CA PHE A 72 -0.07 -7.13 -11.56
C PHE A 72 0.49 -7.20 -12.99
N VAL A 73 -0.36 -7.39 -13.99
CA VAL A 73 0.04 -7.38 -15.40
C VAL A 73 0.65 -6.03 -15.80
N CYS A 74 0.09 -4.92 -15.32
CA CYS A 74 0.64 -3.58 -15.54
C CYS A 74 2.05 -3.46 -14.94
N SER A 75 2.28 -3.98 -13.73
CA SER A 75 3.61 -3.97 -13.11
C SER A 75 4.64 -4.76 -13.93
N LEU A 76 4.25 -5.92 -14.47
CA LEU A 76 5.11 -6.70 -15.37
C LEU A 76 5.36 -5.95 -16.68
N TYR A 77 4.33 -5.31 -17.24
CA TYR A 77 4.49 -4.49 -18.43
C TYR A 77 5.47 -3.34 -18.21
N ILE A 78 5.36 -2.61 -17.09
CA ILE A 78 6.33 -1.55 -16.74
C ILE A 78 7.73 -2.14 -16.64
N ALA A 79 7.91 -3.26 -15.93
CA ALA A 79 9.22 -3.87 -15.71
C ALA A 79 9.89 -4.38 -17.01
N PHE A 80 9.13 -5.02 -17.90
CA PHE A 80 9.69 -5.71 -19.09
C PHE A 80 9.56 -4.92 -20.41
N SER A 81 8.82 -3.81 -20.42
CA SER A 81 8.69 -2.96 -21.61
C SER A 81 9.81 -1.92 -21.71
N ARG A 82 9.70 -1.04 -22.72
CA ARG A 82 10.57 0.14 -22.87
C ARG A 82 10.59 1.04 -21.63
N PHE A 83 9.53 1.04 -20.82
CA PHE A 83 9.43 1.87 -19.63
C PHE A 83 10.37 1.42 -18.52
N GLY A 84 10.65 0.11 -18.41
CA GLY A 84 11.59 -0.43 -17.42
C GLY A 84 13.05 -0.08 -17.71
N GLN A 85 13.36 0.39 -18.92
CA GLN A 85 14.69 0.90 -19.28
C GLN A 85 14.90 2.37 -18.87
N ILE A 86 13.83 3.06 -18.46
CA ILE A 86 13.91 4.45 -18.03
C ILE A 86 14.60 4.50 -16.67
N ARG A 87 15.73 5.21 -16.61
CA ARG A 87 16.42 5.48 -15.36
C ARG A 87 15.69 6.60 -14.62
N LEU A 88 15.37 6.35 -13.35
CA LEU A 88 14.74 7.33 -12.47
C LEU A 88 15.83 8.25 -11.89
N GLY A 89 15.96 9.46 -12.45
CA GLY A 89 16.95 10.46 -12.07
C GLY A 89 18.22 10.46 -12.94
N ASP A 90 19.00 11.53 -12.80
CA ASP A 90 20.15 11.81 -13.68
C ASP A 90 21.49 11.25 -13.15
N ALA A 91 21.49 10.62 -11.98
CA ALA A 91 22.71 10.12 -11.38
C ALA A 91 23.33 8.98 -12.20
N GLU A 92 24.64 9.04 -12.42
CA GLU A 92 25.39 8.01 -13.17
C GLU A 92 25.31 6.63 -12.49
N ARG A 93 25.18 6.62 -11.15
CA ARG A 93 25.08 5.42 -10.31
C ARG A 93 23.93 5.55 -9.29
N PRO A 94 23.34 4.43 -8.83
CA PRO A 94 22.33 4.46 -7.77
C PRO A 94 22.87 5.09 -6.48
N LEU A 95 22.02 5.82 -5.76
CA LEU A 95 22.37 6.44 -4.47
C LEU A 95 22.67 5.40 -3.37
N TYR A 96 22.04 4.24 -3.45
CA TYR A 96 22.18 3.15 -2.48
C TYR A 96 22.70 1.90 -3.19
N SER A 97 23.58 1.15 -2.51
CA SER A 97 23.99 -0.18 -2.98
C SER A 97 22.78 -1.14 -3.00
N GLY A 98 22.85 -2.20 -3.80
CA GLY A 98 21.77 -3.19 -3.87
C GLY A 98 21.40 -3.81 -2.52
N PHE A 99 22.40 -4.03 -1.65
CA PHE A 99 22.16 -4.54 -0.30
C PHE A 99 21.45 -3.51 0.60
N GLN A 100 21.87 -2.25 0.56
CA GLN A 100 21.21 -1.18 1.32
C GLN A 100 19.78 -0.96 0.85
N TRP A 101 19.56 -0.91 -0.47
CA TRP A 101 18.23 -0.78 -1.05
C TRP A 101 17.32 -1.95 -0.68
N GLY A 102 17.80 -3.19 -0.83
CA GLY A 102 17.05 -4.39 -0.46
C GLY A 102 16.71 -4.42 1.04
N SER A 103 17.64 -3.98 1.90
CA SER A 103 17.38 -3.85 3.34
C SER A 103 16.29 -2.83 3.65
N MET A 104 16.28 -1.68 2.96
CA MET A 104 15.22 -0.67 3.13
C MET A 104 13.85 -1.17 2.68
N ILE A 105 13.78 -1.89 1.56
CA ILE A 105 12.53 -2.50 1.09
C ILE A 105 12.03 -3.54 2.10
N PHE A 106 12.93 -4.39 2.60
CA PHE A 106 12.59 -5.40 3.60
C PHE A 106 12.04 -4.76 4.88
N THR A 107 12.70 -3.75 5.44
CA THR A 107 12.24 -3.09 6.67
C THR A 107 10.99 -2.24 6.48
N ALA A 108 10.80 -1.62 5.31
CA ALA A 108 9.57 -0.88 4.99
C ALA A 108 8.35 -1.80 4.84
N GLY A 109 8.57 -3.06 4.41
CA GLY A 109 7.52 -4.06 4.27
C GLY A 109 7.10 -4.72 5.58
N LEU A 110 7.94 -4.71 6.63
CA LEU A 110 7.61 -5.33 7.91
C LEU A 110 6.60 -4.47 8.70
N ALA A 111 5.34 -4.88 8.68
CA ALA A 111 4.29 -4.30 9.50
C ALA A 111 3.69 -5.32 10.49
N ALA A 112 2.94 -4.81 11.48
CA ALA A 112 2.39 -5.63 12.56
C ALA A 112 1.39 -6.69 12.06
N ASP A 113 0.74 -6.42 10.93
CA ASP A 113 -0.13 -7.32 10.19
C ASP A 113 0.60 -8.57 9.69
N ILE A 114 1.80 -8.44 9.14
CA ILE A 114 2.60 -9.60 8.70
C ILE A 114 2.91 -10.51 9.88
N LEU A 115 3.31 -9.96 11.02
CA LEU A 115 3.58 -10.75 12.21
C LEU A 115 2.31 -11.45 12.72
N PHE A 116 1.17 -10.77 12.68
CA PHE A 116 -0.11 -11.33 13.10
C PHE A 116 -0.56 -12.47 12.17
N TYR A 117 -0.67 -12.20 10.87
CA TYR A 117 -1.22 -13.13 9.89
C TYR A 117 -0.26 -14.28 9.56
N SER A 118 1.06 -14.08 9.62
CA SER A 118 2.02 -15.20 9.49
C SER A 118 1.82 -16.29 10.55
N CYS A 119 1.29 -15.94 11.73
CA CYS A 119 1.02 -16.90 12.79
C CYS A 119 -0.38 -17.53 12.73
N CYS A 120 -1.36 -16.90 12.09
CA CYS A 120 -2.77 -17.34 12.19
C CYS A 120 -3.48 -17.60 10.86
N GLU A 121 -3.06 -16.99 9.75
CA GLU A 121 -3.81 -17.02 8.49
C GLU A 121 -3.99 -18.43 7.91
N TRP A 122 -2.93 -19.22 7.87
CA TRP A 122 -2.97 -20.65 7.58
C TRP A 122 -3.97 -21.45 8.44
N ILE A 123 -4.12 -21.15 9.73
CA ILE A 123 -5.09 -21.83 10.62
C ILE A 123 -6.51 -21.43 10.24
N LEU A 124 -6.73 -20.18 9.85
CA LEU A 124 -8.03 -19.70 9.36
C LEU A 124 -8.45 -20.49 8.12
N TYR A 125 -7.56 -20.64 7.12
CA TYR A 125 -7.88 -21.44 5.94
C TYR A 125 -7.97 -22.93 6.22
N ALA A 126 -7.16 -23.45 7.15
CA ALA A 126 -7.24 -24.85 7.55
C ALA A 126 -8.56 -25.22 8.23
N SER A 127 -9.22 -24.23 8.85
CA SER A 127 -10.50 -24.39 9.54
C SER A 127 -11.70 -24.02 8.66
N ASP A 128 -11.47 -23.53 7.44
CA ASP A 128 -12.52 -23.14 6.50
C ASP A 128 -13.09 -24.39 5.79
N PRO A 129 -14.41 -24.67 5.91
CA PRO A 129 -15.06 -25.78 5.23
C PRO A 129 -14.83 -25.79 3.71
N HIS A 130 -14.76 -24.61 3.07
CA HIS A 130 -14.56 -24.51 1.62
C HIS A 130 -13.20 -25.04 1.19
N THR A 131 -12.16 -24.81 1.99
CA THR A 131 -10.81 -25.34 1.77
C THR A 131 -10.80 -26.87 1.81
N ALA A 132 -11.60 -27.48 2.69
CA ALA A 132 -11.71 -28.93 2.81
C ALA A 132 -12.43 -29.58 1.60
N GLU A 133 -13.28 -28.83 0.90
CA GLU A 133 -13.95 -29.27 -0.32
C GLU A 133 -13.05 -29.21 -1.57
N MET A 134 -12.05 -28.33 -1.57
CA MET A 134 -11.16 -28.09 -2.72
C MET A 134 -9.96 -29.06 -2.81
N GLY A 135 -9.64 -29.81 -1.77
CA GLY A 135 -8.50 -30.72 -1.74
C GLY A 135 -8.03 -31.04 -0.34
N THR A 136 -6.77 -31.45 -0.20
CA THR A 136 -6.24 -31.66 1.16
C THR A 136 -6.04 -30.30 1.84
N VAL A 137 -6.40 -30.22 3.12
CA VAL A 137 -6.26 -28.99 3.92
C VAL A 137 -4.83 -28.45 3.86
N HIS A 138 -3.84 -29.32 3.84
CA HIS A 138 -2.42 -28.96 3.76
C HIS A 138 -2.04 -28.24 2.45
N GLU A 139 -2.69 -28.55 1.32
CA GLU A 139 -2.40 -27.91 0.04
C GLU A 139 -2.91 -26.47 0.01
N TRP A 140 -4.18 -26.28 0.34
CA TRP A 140 -4.84 -24.98 0.17
C TRP A 140 -4.59 -24.02 1.33
N ALA A 141 -4.46 -24.50 2.57
CA ALA A 141 -4.16 -23.65 3.72
C ALA A 141 -2.78 -22.99 3.64
N ALA A 142 -1.83 -23.62 2.94
CA ALA A 142 -0.51 -23.03 2.66
C ALA A 142 -0.52 -22.14 1.40
N THR A 143 -1.38 -22.44 0.43
CA THR A 143 -1.42 -21.72 -0.85
C THR A 143 -2.07 -20.33 -0.74
N TYR A 144 -3.16 -20.19 0.00
CA TYR A 144 -3.84 -18.90 0.14
C TYR A 144 -2.99 -17.78 0.75
N PRO A 145 -2.23 -18.01 1.85
CA PRO A 145 -1.32 -16.99 2.36
C PRO A 145 -0.26 -16.58 1.32
N LEU A 146 0.27 -17.54 0.54
CA LEU A 146 1.21 -17.22 -0.54
C LEU A 146 0.56 -16.39 -1.65
N PHE A 147 -0.73 -16.57 -1.90
CA PHE A 147 -1.49 -15.73 -2.81
C PHE A 147 -1.68 -14.31 -2.24
N HIS A 148 -2.11 -14.18 -0.98
CA HIS A 148 -2.38 -12.88 -0.34
C HIS A 148 -1.14 -12.04 -0.03
N TRP A 149 0.02 -12.67 0.13
CA TRP A 149 1.30 -11.98 0.35
C TRP A 149 2.26 -12.11 -0.85
N GLY A 150 1.74 -12.64 -1.96
CA GLY A 150 2.46 -12.90 -3.20
C GLY A 150 2.59 -11.68 -4.10
N PRO A 151 2.97 -11.86 -5.37
CA PRO A 151 3.33 -10.75 -6.26
C PRO A 151 2.21 -9.75 -6.59
N ILE A 152 0.94 -10.18 -6.52
CA ILE A 152 -0.21 -9.35 -6.90
C ILE A 152 -0.35 -8.08 -6.02
N PRO A 153 -0.46 -8.17 -4.68
CA PRO A 153 -0.50 -6.99 -3.81
C PRO A 153 0.75 -6.11 -3.95
N TRP A 154 1.95 -6.70 -4.10
CA TRP A 154 3.17 -5.93 -4.35
C TRP A 154 3.11 -5.16 -5.67
N GLY A 155 2.38 -5.65 -6.66
CA GLY A 155 2.11 -4.96 -7.91
C GLY A 155 1.50 -3.57 -7.73
N PHE A 156 0.61 -3.38 -6.73
CA PHE A 156 0.03 -2.07 -6.44
C PHE A 156 1.10 -1.07 -5.99
N TYR A 157 2.00 -1.48 -5.12
CA TYR A 157 3.12 -0.64 -4.70
C TYR A 157 4.06 -0.33 -5.86
N LEU A 158 4.37 -1.32 -6.71
CA LEU A 158 5.28 -1.14 -7.85
C LEU A 158 4.74 -0.12 -8.85
N VAL A 159 3.47 -0.21 -9.22
CA VAL A 159 2.85 0.72 -10.20
C VAL A 159 2.87 2.15 -9.66
N LEU A 160 2.45 2.37 -8.41
CA LEU A 160 2.49 3.72 -7.81
C LEU A 160 3.94 4.21 -7.64
N SER A 161 4.84 3.36 -7.19
CA SER A 161 6.25 3.73 -7.01
C SER A 161 6.90 4.12 -8.33
N ALA A 162 6.61 3.40 -9.42
CA ALA A 162 7.07 3.75 -10.76
C ALA A 162 6.49 5.09 -11.22
N ALA A 163 5.19 5.34 -10.98
CA ALA A 163 4.55 6.60 -11.34
C ALA A 163 5.16 7.80 -10.58
N PHE A 164 5.30 7.70 -9.25
CA PHE A 164 5.92 8.76 -8.45
C PHE A 164 7.39 8.94 -8.78
N GLY A 165 8.14 7.84 -8.91
CA GLY A 165 9.55 7.88 -9.27
C GLY A 165 9.77 8.56 -10.62
N PHE A 166 8.90 8.28 -11.60
CA PHE A 166 8.92 8.96 -12.89
C PHE A 166 8.62 10.46 -12.73
N MET A 167 7.49 10.82 -12.10
CA MET A 167 7.09 12.23 -11.95
C MET A 167 8.11 13.09 -11.18
N LEU A 168 8.78 12.52 -10.18
CA LEU A 168 9.71 13.26 -9.33
C LEU A 168 11.12 13.34 -9.89
N HIS A 169 11.54 12.36 -10.69
CA HIS A 169 12.95 12.22 -11.08
C HIS A 169 13.20 12.19 -12.57
N VAL A 170 12.15 12.09 -13.40
CA VAL A 170 12.27 12.15 -14.86
C VAL A 170 11.61 13.45 -15.32
N ARG A 171 12.41 14.34 -15.91
CA ARG A 171 11.96 15.61 -16.50
C ARG A 171 11.98 15.55 -18.01
#